data_AF-A0A2S8GDF0-F1
#
_entry.id   AF-A0A2S8GDF0-F1
#
_cell.length_a   1.000
_cell.length_b   1.000
_cell.length_c   1.000
_cell.angle_alpha   90.00
_cell.angle_beta   90.00
_cell.angle_gamma   90.00
#
_symmetry.space_group_name_H-M   'P 1'
#
loop_
_entity.id
_entity.type
_entity.pdbx_description
1 polymer ?
#
loop_
_entity_poly.entity_id
_entity_poly.type
_entity_poly.pdbx_seq_one_letter_code
_entity_poly.pdbx_strand_id
1 'polypeptide(L)' 'MDTKRTWIQTTLYSGLGCLALLAGTGCQVDVGGQTLPSPYYLTDDVQYYSEGPEFKLQREATAMEALTAEAEAQQGL' A
#
# COMPACT_ATOMS: atom_id res chain seq x y z
N MET A 1 35.26 27.86 28.31
CA MET A 1 35.54 26.50 27.77
C MET A 1 34.26 25.81 27.31
N ASP A 2 33.10 26.24 27.79
CA ASP A 2 31.80 25.62 27.51
C ASP A 2 31.33 25.75 26.05
N THR A 3 31.61 26.87 25.38
CA THR A 3 31.26 27.07 23.96
C THR A 3 31.95 26.08 23.01
N LYS A 4 33.19 25.67 23.32
CA LYS A 4 33.92 24.69 22.51
C LYS A 4 33.37 23.28 22.73
N ARG A 5 32.98 22.96 23.98
CA ARG A 5 32.38 21.67 24.35
C ARG A 5 31.01 21.51 23.71
N THR A 6 30.17 22.54 23.71
CA THR A 6 28.85 22.50 23.06
C THR A 6 28.96 22.37 21.54
N TRP A 7 29.94 23.04 20.91
CA TRP A 7 30.17 22.89 19.46
C TRP A 7 30.55 21.46 19.08
N ILE A 8 31.50 20.86 19.78
CA ILE A 8 31.93 19.47 19.53
C ILE A 8 30.76 18.50 19.73
N GLN A 9 29.99 18.67 20.80
CA GLN A 9 28.83 17.82 21.10
C GLN A 9 27.75 17.92 20.01
N THR A 10 27.41 19.14 19.57
CA THR A 10 26.42 19.33 18.51
C THR A 10 26.87 18.73 17.19
N THR A 11 28.16 18.86 16.82
CA THR A 11 28.70 18.23 15.61
C THR A 11 28.63 16.71 15.68
N LEU A 12 28.96 16.11 16.83
CA LEU A 12 28.90 14.66 17.02
C LEU A 12 27.46 14.13 16.96
N TYR A 13 26.52 14.78 17.64
CA TYR A 13 25.11 14.38 17.61
C TYR A 13 24.49 14.55 16.21
N SER A 14 24.83 15.63 15.51
CA SER A 14 24.40 15.85 14.13
C SER A 14 24.92 14.76 13.20
N GLY A 15 26.22 14.45 13.26
CA GLY A 15 26.83 13.39 12.45
C GLY A 15 26.23 12.01 12.72
N LEU A 16 26.02 11.66 14.00
CA LEU A 16 25.37 10.41 14.38
C LEU A 16 23.91 10.35 13.90
N GLY A 17 23.18 11.46 14.00
CA GLY A 17 21.81 11.57 13.50
C GLY A 17 21.72 11.38 11.99
N CYS A 18 22.60 12.01 11.22
CA CYS A 18 22.68 11.82 9.78
C CYS A 18 22.99 10.36 9.40
N LEU A 19 23.93 9.73 10.10
CA LEU A 19 24.28 8.33 9.87
C LEU A 19 23.09 7.38 10.18
N ALA A 20 22.37 7.64 11.27
CA ALA A 20 21.20 6.87 11.65
C ALA A 20 20.05 6.99 10.62
N LEU A 21 19.84 8.19 10.07
CA LEU A 21 18.86 8.39 8.99
C LEU A 21 19.24 7.58 7.75
N LEU A 22 20.49 7.66 7.30
CA LEU A 22 20.96 6.91 6.13
C LEU A 22 20.89 5.38 6.32
N ALA A 23 21.11 4.89 7.53
CA ALA A 23 21.00 3.46 7.85
C ALA A 23 19.54 2.99 8.06
N GLY A 24 18.65 3.87 8.53
CA GLY A 24 17.25 3.56 8.82
C GLY A 24 16.32 3.74 7.62
N THR A 25 16.64 4.65 6.70
CA THR A 25 15.89 4.84 5.45
C THR A 25 16.51 3.98 4.35
N GLY A 26 15.77 2.99 3.86
CA GLY A 26 16.22 2.20 2.70
C GLY A 26 16.32 3.05 1.42
N CYS A 27 17.20 2.66 0.50
CA CYS A 27 17.17 3.19 -0.87
C CYS A 27 15.88 2.70 -1.54
N GLN A 28 14.99 3.62 -1.86
CA GLN A 28 13.78 3.33 -2.62
C GLN A 28 14.18 2.70 -3.97
N VAL A 29 13.74 1.47 -4.23
CA VAL A 29 14.14 0.70 -5.42
C VAL A 29 13.11 0.93 -6.52
N ASP A 30 13.58 1.40 -7.68
CA ASP A 30 12.79 1.50 -8.91
C ASP A 30 13.20 0.39 -9.88
N VAL A 31 12.23 -0.42 -10.31
CA VAL A 31 12.45 -1.49 -11.28
C VAL A 31 11.37 -1.41 -12.34
N GLY A 32 11.78 -1.28 -13.60
CA GLY A 32 10.85 -1.19 -14.73
C GLY A 32 9.96 0.07 -14.72
N GLY A 33 10.38 1.15 -14.06
CA GLY A 33 9.59 2.39 -13.94
C GLY A 33 8.52 2.35 -12.87
N GLN A 34 8.53 1.32 -12.01
CA GLN A 34 7.67 1.23 -10.84
C GLN A 34 8.51 1.22 -9.57
N THR A 35 8.13 2.08 -8.63
CA THR A 35 8.67 2.06 -7.28
C THR A 35 7.98 1.00 -6.46
N LEU A 36 8.74 -0.03 -6.07
CA LEU A 36 8.18 -1.22 -5.44
C LEU A 36 7.90 -0.97 -3.95
N PRO A 37 6.70 -1.34 -3.43
CA PRO A 37 6.31 -1.04 -2.04
C PRO A 37 7.13 -1.79 -0.98
N SER A 38 7.69 -2.95 -1.33
CA SER A 38 8.41 -3.82 -0.40
C SER A 38 9.81 -4.17 -0.91
N PRO A 39 10.82 -4.29 -0.02
CA PRO A 39 12.17 -4.71 -0.39
C PRO A 39 12.25 -6.20 -0.77
N TYR A 40 11.18 -6.96 -0.53
CA TYR A 40 11.11 -8.40 -0.79
C TYR A 40 10.35 -8.74 -2.07
N TYR A 41 10.02 -7.77 -2.93
CA TYR A 41 9.13 -7.99 -4.09
C TYR A 41 9.53 -9.13 -5.05
N LEU A 42 10.81 -9.55 -5.07
CA LEU A 42 11.27 -10.70 -5.88
C LEU A 42 10.93 -12.06 -5.23
N THR A 43 10.80 -12.08 -3.91
CA THR A 43 10.54 -13.28 -3.09
C THR A 43 9.18 -13.25 -2.42
N ASP A 44 8.51 -12.11 -2.44
CA ASP A 44 7.12 -11.93 -2.03
C ASP A 44 6.28 -12.79 -2.96
N ASP A 45 5.56 -13.72 -2.36
CA ASP A 45 4.63 -14.57 -3.04
C ASP A 45 3.63 -13.69 -3.79
N VAL A 46 3.37 -14.03 -5.06
CA VAL A 46 2.27 -13.42 -5.80
C VAL A 46 1.04 -13.62 -4.93
N GLN A 47 0.46 -12.54 -4.41
CA GLN A 47 -0.80 -12.62 -3.68
C GLN A 47 -1.86 -13.16 -4.65
N TYR A 48 -2.05 -14.47 -4.61
CA TYR A 48 -2.98 -15.18 -5.47
C TYR A 48 -4.39 -14.86 -5.00
N TYR A 49 -5.04 -13.97 -5.72
CA TYR A 49 -6.49 -13.84 -5.64
C TYR A 49 -7.06 -14.90 -6.58
N SER A 50 -7.93 -15.75 -6.06
CA SER A 50 -8.71 -16.67 -6.90
C SER A 50 -9.36 -15.88 -8.03
N GLU A 51 -9.45 -16.49 -9.21
CA GLU A 51 -10.14 -15.86 -10.34
C GLU A 51 -11.50 -15.34 -9.88
N GLY A 52 -11.72 -14.05 -10.11
CA GLY A 52 -12.99 -13.43 -9.83
C GLY A 52 -14.08 -14.08 -10.68
N PRO A 53 -15.35 -13.90 -10.32
CA PRO A 53 -16.44 -14.40 -11.14
C PRO A 53 -16.33 -13.90 -12.59
N GLU A 54 -16.55 -14.81 -13.56
CA GLU A 54 -16.51 -14.54 -15.01
C GLU A 54 -17.31 -13.29 -15.40
N PHE A 55 -18.45 -13.10 -14.74
CA PHE A 55 -19.30 -11.93 -14.93
C PHE A 55 -18.96 -10.81 -13.95
N LYS A 56 -18.35 -9.73 -14.46
CA LYS A 56 -17.88 -8.58 -13.67
C LYS A 56 -18.98 -7.85 -12.90
N LEU A 57 -20.24 -7.92 -13.37
CA LEU A 57 -21.36 -7.14 -12.85
C LEU A 57 -22.37 -7.99 -12.08
N GLN A 58 -21.96 -9.11 -11.48
CA GLN A 58 -22.87 -10.00 -10.74
C GLN A 58 -23.72 -9.27 -9.69
N ARG A 59 -23.14 -8.28 -9.01
CA ARG A 59 -23.88 -7.47 -8.01
C ARG A 59 -25.01 -6.67 -8.64
N GLU A 60 -24.78 -6.10 -9.82
CA GLU A 60 -25.77 -5.30 -10.56
C GLU A 60 -26.86 -6.20 -11.17
N ALA A 61 -26.47 -7.36 -11.72
CA ALA A 61 -27.46 -8.33 -12.21
C ALA A 61 -28.34 -8.86 -11.08
N THR A 62 -27.75 -9.25 -9.95
CA THR A 62 -28.52 -9.71 -8.78
C THR A 62 -29.46 -8.61 -8.27
N ALA A 63 -29.02 -7.35 -8.29
CA ALA A 63 -29.86 -6.22 -7.92
C ALA A 63 -31.03 -6.04 -8.90
N MET A 64 -30.80 -6.15 -10.22
CA MET A 64 -31.88 -6.07 -11.22
C MET A 64 -32.86 -7.23 -11.12
N GLU A 65 -32.40 -8.45 -10.86
CA GLU A 65 -33.26 -9.62 -10.64
C GLU A 65 -34.13 -9.45 -9.39
N ALA A 66 -33.58 -8.95 -8.29
CA ALA A 66 -34.36 -8.65 -7.09
C ALA A 66 -35.43 -7.58 -7.35
N LEU A 67 -35.06 -6.49 -8.03
CA LEU A 67 -35.99 -5.40 -8.35
C LEU A 67 -37.12 -5.86 -9.29
N THR A 68 -36.81 -6.71 -10.26
CA THR A 68 -37.82 -7.27 -11.19
C THR A 68 -38.76 -8.21 -10.45
N ALA A 69 -38.25 -9.10 -9.60
CA ALA A 69 -39.08 -9.99 -8.78
C ALA A 69 -40.00 -9.23 -7.82
N GLU A 70 -39.51 -8.16 -7.18
CA GLU A 70 -40.33 -7.27 -6.33
C GLU A 70 -41.43 -6.58 -7.15
N ALA A 71 -41.10 -6.07 -8.34
CA ALA A 71 -42.06 -5.42 -9.22
C ALA A 71 -43.15 -6.39 -9.70
N GLU A 72 -42.78 -7.64 -10.05
CA GLU A 72 -43.72 -8.69 -10.44
C GLU A 72 -44.64 -9.09 -9.28
N ALA A 73 -44.09 -9.27 -8.07
CA ALA A 73 -44.87 -9.56 -6.87
C ALA A 73 -45.86 -8.43 -6.51
N GLN A 74 -45.48 -7.17 -6.74
CA GLN A 74 -46.38 -6.02 -6.56
C GLN A 74 -47.42 -5.88 -7.68
N GLN A 75 -47.13 -6.37 -8.88
CA GLN A 75 -48.06 -6.35 -10.03
C GLN A 75 -49.06 -7.51 -10.03
N GLY A 76 -48.92 -8.48 -9.12
CA GLY A 76 -49.94 -9.49 -8.84
C GLY A 76 -50.19 -10.47 -9.98
N LEU A 77 -49.12 -10.89 -10.68
CA LEU A 77 -49.10 -12.07 -11.56
C LEU A 77 -48.70 -13.32 -10.78
#